data_AF-A0AAD7B4R7-F1
#
_entry.id   AF-A0AAD7B4R7-F1
#
_cell.length_a   1.000
_cell.length_b   1.000
_cell.length_c   1.000
_cell.angle_alpha   90.00
_cell.angle_beta   90.00
_cell.angle_gamma   90.00
#
_symmetry.space_group_name_H-M   'P 1'
#
loop_
_entity.id
_entity.type
_entity.pdbx_description
1 polymer ?
#
loop_
_entity_poly.entity_id
_entity_poly.type
_entity_poly.pdbx_seq_one_letter_code
_entity_poly.pdbx_strand_id
1 'polypeptide(L)'
;MLGLPTARVNRPDGKLKPVASETDNLHAYLAQIPGSKSWLDHILYLPGRTMSLNDGRHILAFAPTHRHHPTRQWIEGSDLVAYDGSTREVFVDENGFVFYAGTYQCHRLNNVYPGGTIPPSTISVKEITDAIFGAIRPSGWSGILHRQFPSGPIRVEATGLNLVGFNGPLYNTLRTQFTELKNARLRTMGSGSMETHRFSKFARLIILDRGLGAIPQDNRDA
;
A
#
# COMPACT_ATOMS: atom_id res chain seq x y z
N MET A 1 7.28 25.88 21.20
CA MET A 1 7.05 24.47 20.78
C MET A 1 6.70 23.67 22.02
N LEU A 2 5.42 23.35 22.21
CA LEU A 2 4.99 22.43 23.26
C LEU A 2 5.28 21.01 22.77
N GLY A 3 6.21 20.31 23.42
CA GLY A 3 6.47 18.91 23.15
C GLY A 3 5.21 18.11 23.49
N LEU A 4 4.56 17.54 22.47
CA LEU A 4 3.45 16.62 22.71
C LEU A 4 4.00 15.43 23.51
N PRO A 5 3.37 15.03 24.63
CA PRO A 5 3.79 13.86 25.38
C PRO A 5 3.69 12.64 24.47
N THR A 6 4.84 12.14 24.01
CA THR A 6 4.89 10.88 23.28
C THR A 6 4.72 9.76 24.29
N ALA A 7 3.46 9.38 24.56
CA ALA A 7 3.18 8.10 25.20
C ALA A 7 4.00 7.02 24.47
N ARG A 8 4.67 6.15 25.23
CA ARG A 8 5.39 5.01 24.63
C ARG A 8 4.37 4.17 23.87
N VAL A 9 4.53 4.08 22.56
CA VAL A 9 3.70 3.19 21.74
C VAL A 9 4.17 1.77 22.04
N ASN A 10 3.29 0.97 22.65
CA ASN A 10 3.56 -0.44 22.96
C ASN A 10 3.46 -1.28 21.67
N ARG A 11 4.50 -1.21 20.84
CA ARG A 11 4.73 -2.15 19.75
C ARG A 11 5.33 -3.43 20.35
N PRO A 12 4.97 -4.64 19.88
CA PRO A 12 5.57 -5.88 20.38
C PRO A 12 7.09 -5.80 20.34
N ASP A 13 7.76 -6.14 21.44
CA ASP A 13 9.21 -6.18 21.51
C ASP A 13 9.74 -7.19 20.47
N GLY A 14 10.54 -6.70 19.52
CA GLY A 14 11.17 -7.51 18.48
C GLY A 14 10.69 -7.24 17.04
N LYS A 15 11.11 -8.11 16.13
CA LYS A 15 10.78 -8.00 14.69
C LYS A 15 9.31 -8.36 14.47
N LEU A 16 8.58 -7.48 13.79
CA LEU A 16 7.22 -7.78 13.32
C LEU A 16 7.20 -9.08 12.52
N LYS A 17 6.07 -9.79 12.60
CA LYS A 17 5.85 -11.00 11.80
C LYS A 17 4.99 -10.66 10.58
N PRO A 18 5.18 -11.39 9.46
CA PRO A 18 4.33 -11.25 8.29
C PRO A 18 2.85 -11.48 8.62
N VAL A 19 1.98 -10.72 7.96
CA VAL A 19 0.52 -10.82 8.07
C VAL A 19 -0.17 -11.15 6.74
N ALA A 20 0.53 -11.01 5.62
CA ALA A 20 0.11 -11.47 4.29
C ALA A 20 1.32 -11.70 3.37
N SER A 21 1.10 -12.31 2.20
CA SER A 21 2.09 -12.30 1.10
C SER A 21 1.97 -11.00 0.31
N GLU A 22 3.07 -10.46 -0.21
CA GLU A 22 3.06 -9.28 -1.09
C GLU A 22 2.25 -9.54 -2.37
N THR A 23 2.18 -10.81 -2.80
CA THR A 23 1.41 -11.22 -3.98
C THR A 23 -0.10 -11.25 -3.76
N ASP A 24 -0.55 -11.19 -2.51
CA ASP A 24 -1.98 -11.23 -2.19
C ASP A 24 -2.56 -9.81 -2.33
N ASN A 25 -3.78 -9.70 -2.87
CA ASN A 25 -4.51 -8.45 -2.77
C ASN A 25 -4.88 -8.23 -1.29
N LEU A 26 -4.15 -7.34 -0.61
CA LEU A 26 -4.29 -7.14 0.83
C LEU A 26 -5.74 -6.81 1.23
N HIS A 27 -6.43 -5.93 0.51
CA HIS A 27 -7.83 -5.59 0.84
C HIS A 27 -8.76 -6.80 0.70
N ALA A 28 -8.62 -7.57 -0.38
CA ALA A 28 -9.43 -8.77 -0.59
C ALA A 28 -9.11 -9.87 0.44
N TYR A 29 -7.83 -10.01 0.82
CA TYR A 29 -7.38 -10.91 1.88
C TYR A 29 -7.98 -10.50 3.24
N LEU A 30 -7.87 -9.23 3.59
CA LEU A 30 -8.40 -8.71 4.85
C LEU A 30 -9.91 -8.83 4.90
N ALA A 31 -10.64 -8.60 3.80
CA ALA A 31 -12.09 -8.74 3.77
C ALA A 31 -12.61 -10.16 4.12
N GLN A 32 -11.75 -11.19 3.98
CA GLN A 32 -12.08 -12.58 4.31
C GLN A 32 -11.87 -12.91 5.80
N ILE A 33 -11.16 -12.08 6.54
CA ILE A 33 -10.83 -12.33 7.95
C ILE A 33 -11.98 -11.84 8.85
N PRO A 34 -12.54 -12.69 9.73
CA PRO A 34 -13.50 -12.23 10.72
C PRO A 34 -12.88 -11.16 11.64
N GLY A 35 -13.58 -10.03 11.83
CA GLY A 35 -13.15 -8.95 12.71
C GLY A 35 -12.20 -7.90 12.10
N SER A 36 -11.71 -8.10 10.87
CA SER A 36 -10.92 -7.09 10.15
C SER A 36 -11.80 -6.11 9.34
N LYS A 37 -13.05 -6.47 9.04
CA LYS A 37 -13.94 -5.70 8.13
C LYS A 37 -14.14 -4.26 8.58
N SER A 38 -14.29 -4.02 9.88
CA SER A 38 -14.43 -2.67 10.45
C SER A 38 -13.22 -1.78 10.23
N TRP A 39 -12.06 -2.36 9.88
CA TRP A 39 -10.81 -1.63 9.69
C TRP A 39 -10.55 -1.31 8.22
N LEU A 40 -11.28 -1.92 7.26
CA LEU A 40 -10.97 -1.82 5.83
C LEU A 40 -10.88 -0.36 5.34
N ASP A 41 -11.78 0.49 5.83
CA ASP A 41 -11.82 1.91 5.47
C ASP A 41 -10.72 2.74 6.14
N HIS A 42 -10.02 2.18 7.11
CA HIS A 42 -8.94 2.82 7.89
C HIS A 42 -7.54 2.38 7.46
N ILE A 43 -7.43 1.47 6.47
CA ILE A 43 -6.15 0.93 6.04
C ILE A 43 -5.44 1.87 5.09
N LEU A 44 -4.12 1.98 5.27
CA LEU A 44 -3.21 2.56 4.29
C LEU A 44 -2.16 1.52 3.91
N TYR A 45 -2.21 1.08 2.65
CA TYR A 45 -1.22 0.19 2.07
C TYR A 45 -0.78 0.73 0.71
N LEU A 46 0.51 1.06 0.61
CA LEU A 46 1.10 1.68 -0.57
C LEU A 46 2.32 0.83 -1.00
N PRO A 47 2.09 -0.30 -1.69
CA PRO A 47 3.15 -1.28 -1.97
C PRO A 47 4.33 -0.64 -2.70
N GLY A 48 5.54 -0.82 -2.17
CA GLY A 48 6.79 -0.27 -2.70
C GLY A 48 6.86 1.26 -2.78
N ARG A 49 5.91 1.97 -2.16
CA ARG A 49 5.82 3.44 -2.12
C ARG A 49 6.02 4.01 -0.71
N THR A 50 6.58 3.22 0.19
CA THR A 50 6.90 3.66 1.56
C THR A 50 8.37 3.47 1.87
N MET A 51 8.90 4.30 2.77
CA MET A 51 10.27 4.22 3.27
C MET A 51 10.28 4.45 4.77
N SER A 52 10.67 3.43 5.54
CA SER A 52 10.86 3.55 6.99
C SER A 52 12.09 4.39 7.30
N LEU A 53 12.00 5.26 8.30
CA LEU A 53 13.15 6.00 8.83
C LEU A 53 13.85 5.17 9.94
N ASN A 54 15.10 5.50 10.22
CA ASN A 54 15.95 4.76 11.16
C ASN A 54 15.54 4.90 12.64
N ASP A 55 14.50 5.67 12.94
CA ASP A 55 13.97 5.85 14.29
C ASP A 55 12.89 4.82 14.67
N GLY A 56 12.45 3.99 13.73
CA GLY A 56 11.43 2.96 13.92
C GLY A 56 10.02 3.49 14.21
N ARG A 57 9.79 4.80 14.10
CA ARG A 57 8.53 5.49 14.41
C ARG A 57 7.95 6.24 13.22
N HIS A 58 8.79 6.65 12.29
CA HIS A 58 8.37 7.44 11.15
C HIS A 58 8.53 6.65 9.85
N ILE A 59 7.55 6.83 8.97
CA ILE A 59 7.57 6.31 7.61
C ILE A 59 7.29 7.49 6.68
N LEU A 60 7.96 7.53 5.53
CA LEU A 60 7.58 8.42 4.44
C LEU A 60 6.79 7.63 3.41
N ALA A 61 5.60 8.13 3.06
CA ALA A 61 4.78 7.63 1.96
C ALA A 61 4.92 8.55 0.75
N PHE A 62 5.01 7.95 -0.44
CA PHE A 62 5.22 8.68 -1.68
C PHE A 62 4.08 8.41 -2.67
N ALA A 63 3.69 9.45 -3.39
CA ALA A 63 2.67 9.38 -4.41
C ALA A 63 2.98 10.33 -5.55
N PRO A 64 2.61 10.02 -6.80
CA PRO A 64 2.85 10.94 -7.90
C PRO A 64 2.07 12.25 -7.68
N THR A 65 2.65 13.38 -8.09
CA THR A 65 1.96 14.68 -8.03
C THR A 65 0.87 14.82 -9.10
N HIS A 66 0.85 13.92 -10.09
CA HIS A 66 -0.14 13.89 -11.16
C HIS A 66 -0.62 12.46 -11.37
N ARG A 67 -1.89 12.29 -11.70
CA ARG A 67 -2.50 11.00 -12.04
C ARG A 67 -3.11 11.06 -13.42
N HIS A 68 -3.12 9.92 -14.10
CA HIS A 68 -3.72 9.80 -15.42
C HIS A 68 -5.12 9.19 -15.29
N HIS A 69 -6.15 10.00 -15.51
CA HIS A 69 -7.53 9.56 -15.45
C HIS A 69 -7.87 8.62 -16.61
N PRO A 70 -8.80 7.65 -16.45
CA PRO A 70 -9.26 6.79 -17.54
C PRO A 70 -9.77 7.54 -18.79
N THR A 71 -10.29 8.76 -18.63
CA THR A 71 -10.70 9.65 -19.74
C THR A 71 -9.54 10.29 -20.50
N ARG A 72 -8.29 9.84 -20.27
CA ARG A 72 -7.06 10.37 -20.87
C ARG A 72 -6.74 11.82 -20.46
N GLN A 73 -7.23 12.23 -19.31
CA GLN A 73 -6.95 13.54 -18.73
C GLN A 73 -5.92 13.41 -17.62
N TRP A 74 -5.03 14.38 -17.53
CA TRP A 74 -4.13 14.53 -16.39
C TRP A 74 -4.83 15.27 -15.27
N ILE A 75 -4.78 14.69 -14.08
CA ILE A 75 -5.31 15.31 -12.86
C ILE A 75 -4.11 15.62 -11.98
N GLU A 76 -3.93 16.90 -11.68
CA GLU A 76 -2.97 17.33 -10.65
C GLU A 76 -3.49 16.90 -9.27
N GLY A 77 -2.61 16.32 -8.46
CA GLY A 77 -2.92 15.88 -7.11
C GLY A 77 -2.49 14.44 -6.82
N SER A 78 -2.23 14.20 -5.54
CA SER A 78 -1.81 12.92 -4.97
C SER A 78 -3.00 12.16 -4.39
N ASP A 79 -2.98 10.82 -4.45
CA ASP A 79 -3.92 9.96 -3.74
C ASP A 79 -3.78 10.07 -2.21
N LEU A 80 -2.65 10.63 -1.72
CA LEU A 80 -2.40 10.82 -0.30
C LEU A 80 -3.06 12.07 0.31
N VAL A 81 -3.56 12.98 -0.52
CA VAL A 81 -4.23 14.22 -0.05
C VAL A 81 -5.40 13.88 0.88
N ALA A 82 -6.16 12.84 0.54
CA ALA A 82 -7.34 12.41 1.30
C ALA A 82 -7.01 11.85 2.70
N TYR A 83 -5.73 11.58 2.99
CA TYR A 83 -5.31 11.04 4.27
C TYR A 83 -4.74 12.09 5.22
N ASP A 84 -4.53 13.33 4.80
CA ASP A 84 -3.93 14.36 5.65
C ASP A 84 -4.72 14.58 6.93
N GLY A 85 -4.03 14.64 8.07
CA GLY A 85 -4.67 14.78 9.38
C GLY A 85 -5.48 13.56 9.84
N SER A 86 -5.53 12.47 9.05
CA SER A 86 -6.20 11.23 9.45
C SER A 86 -5.25 10.21 10.08
N THR A 87 -5.83 9.35 10.92
CA THR A 87 -5.15 8.19 11.50
C THR A 87 -5.48 6.94 10.69
N ARG A 88 -4.45 6.15 10.34
CA ARG A 88 -4.58 4.96 9.49
C ARG A 88 -3.84 3.77 10.06
N GLU A 89 -4.37 2.57 9.80
CA GLU A 89 -3.68 1.31 10.04
C GLU A 89 -2.75 1.04 8.85
N VAL A 90 -1.44 1.19 9.09
CA VAL A 90 -0.44 1.16 8.01
C VAL A 90 0.13 -0.23 7.83
N PHE A 91 0.22 -0.64 6.57
CA PHE A 91 0.87 -1.87 6.15
C PHE A 91 2.05 -1.53 5.25
N VAL A 92 3.13 -2.30 5.37
CA VAL A 92 4.35 -2.17 4.57
C VAL A 92 4.75 -3.51 4.00
N ASP A 93 5.28 -3.50 2.78
CA ASP A 93 5.89 -4.67 2.14
C ASP A 93 7.40 -4.70 2.44
N GLU A 94 7.92 -5.89 2.75
CA GLU A 94 9.34 -6.13 2.91
C GLU A 94 9.64 -7.59 2.55
N ASN A 95 10.61 -7.82 1.66
CA ASN A 95 11.09 -9.17 1.31
C ASN A 95 9.98 -10.15 0.87
N GLY A 96 9.01 -9.71 0.05
CA GLY A 96 7.93 -10.58 -0.45
C GLY A 96 6.76 -10.76 0.51
N PHE A 97 6.75 -10.10 1.65
CA PHE A 97 5.72 -10.21 2.68
C PHE A 97 5.16 -8.84 3.06
N VAL A 98 3.93 -8.84 3.56
CA VAL A 98 3.28 -7.66 4.13
C VAL A 98 3.33 -7.73 5.64
N PHE A 99 3.63 -6.60 6.28
CA PHE A 99 3.69 -6.42 7.73
C PHE A 99 2.73 -5.31 8.14
N TYR A 100 2.03 -5.50 9.26
CA TYR A 100 1.26 -4.44 9.91
C TYR A 100 2.19 -3.56 10.74
N ALA A 101 2.43 -2.34 10.28
CA ALA A 101 3.41 -1.42 10.86
C ALA A 101 2.92 -0.73 12.14
N GLY A 102 1.60 -0.63 12.33
CA GLY A 102 0.95 0.06 13.43
C GLY A 102 -0.08 1.08 12.97
N THR A 103 -0.51 1.92 13.91
CA THR A 103 -1.48 3.00 13.70
C THR A 103 -0.72 4.32 13.57
N TYR A 104 -0.85 4.99 12.43
CA TYR A 104 -0.07 6.20 12.10
C TYR A 104 -0.97 7.39 11.86
N GLN A 105 -0.52 8.55 12.34
CA GLN A 105 -1.06 9.84 11.97
C GLN A 105 -0.38 10.30 10.67
N CYS A 106 -1.18 10.67 9.68
CA CYS A 106 -0.70 11.13 8.38
C CYS A 106 -0.54 12.66 8.37
N HIS A 107 0.58 13.14 7.83
CA HIS A 107 0.91 14.55 7.70
C HIS A 107 1.47 14.85 6.31
N ARG A 108 0.79 15.67 5.53
CA ARG A 108 1.35 16.13 4.26
C ARG A 108 2.57 17.00 4.47
N LEU A 109 3.58 16.82 3.62
CA LEU A 109 4.80 17.63 3.63
C LEU A 109 4.83 18.63 2.48
N ASN A 110 3.67 18.97 1.91
CA ASN A 110 3.53 19.94 0.81
C ASN A 110 4.04 21.34 1.19
N ASN A 111 3.90 21.75 2.45
CA ASN A 111 4.44 23.02 2.93
C ASN A 111 5.98 23.06 2.90
N VAL A 112 6.62 21.89 2.91
CA VAL A 112 8.08 21.75 2.81
C VAL A 112 8.51 21.58 1.35
N TYR A 113 7.73 20.82 0.57
CA TYR A 113 8.00 20.51 -0.84
C TYR A 113 6.78 20.83 -1.73
N PRO A 114 6.47 22.11 -1.99
CA PRO A 114 5.21 22.51 -2.65
C PRO A 114 5.09 22.04 -4.10
N GLY A 115 6.22 21.86 -4.80
CA GLY A 115 6.26 21.32 -6.16
C GLY A 115 6.57 19.83 -6.23
N GLY A 116 6.43 19.10 -5.12
CA GLY A 116 6.91 17.73 -4.96
C GLY A 116 8.43 17.61 -4.90
N THR A 117 8.90 16.38 -4.73
CA THR A 117 10.32 16.02 -4.67
C THR A 117 10.63 14.91 -5.69
N ILE A 118 11.91 14.63 -5.89
CA ILE A 118 12.36 13.46 -6.64
C ILE A 118 12.18 12.23 -5.72
N PRO A 119 11.60 11.12 -6.19
CA PRO A 119 11.47 9.92 -5.38
C PRO A 119 12.86 9.44 -4.93
N PRO A 120 13.04 9.04 -3.66
CA PRO A 120 14.27 8.41 -3.20
C PRO A 120 14.60 7.17 -4.05
N SER A 121 15.89 6.82 -4.15
CA SER A 121 16.33 5.64 -4.93
C SER A 121 15.78 4.31 -4.43
N THR A 122 15.31 4.26 -3.18
CA THR A 122 14.64 3.11 -2.58
C THR A 122 13.19 2.93 -3.08
N ILE A 123 12.58 3.98 -3.64
CA ILE A 123 11.23 3.94 -4.19
C ILE A 123 11.30 3.62 -5.68
N SER A 124 10.71 2.48 -6.05
CA SER A 124 10.74 2.03 -7.43
C SER A 124 9.90 2.92 -8.35
N VAL A 125 10.51 3.35 -9.45
CA VAL A 125 9.83 4.10 -10.53
C VAL A 125 8.64 3.30 -11.08
N LYS A 126 8.71 1.97 -11.06
CA LYS A 126 7.61 1.09 -11.47
C LYS A 126 6.37 1.34 -10.61
N GLU A 127 6.52 1.42 -9.29
CA GLU A 127 5.39 1.57 -8.35
C GLU A 127 4.78 2.97 -8.42
N ILE A 128 5.60 4.00 -8.64
CA ILE A 128 5.10 5.35 -8.93
C ILE A 128 4.33 5.37 -10.25
N THR A 129 4.83 4.69 -11.27
CA THR A 129 4.13 4.56 -12.56
C THR A 129 2.80 3.83 -12.42
N ASP A 130 2.76 2.75 -11.64
CA ASP A 130 1.53 2.01 -11.35
C ASP A 130 0.53 2.89 -10.58
N ALA A 131 0.99 3.76 -9.68
CA ALA A 131 0.14 4.75 -9.01
C ALA A 131 -0.38 5.86 -9.96
N ILE A 132 0.37 6.21 -11.01
CA ILE A 132 -0.07 7.21 -12.02
C ILE A 132 -1.21 6.67 -12.87
N PHE A 133 -1.07 5.45 -13.40
CA PHE A 133 -1.99 4.88 -14.39
C PHE A 133 -3.02 3.92 -13.78
N GLY A 134 -2.81 3.46 -12.55
CA GLY A 134 -3.49 2.32 -11.97
C GLY A 134 -2.83 0.99 -12.38
N ALA A 135 -3.37 -0.12 -11.86
CA ALA A 135 -2.83 -1.46 -12.06
C ALA A 135 -2.80 -1.92 -13.53
N ILE A 136 -3.73 -1.40 -14.35
CA ILE A 136 -3.80 -1.68 -15.78
C ILE A 136 -3.28 -0.46 -16.53
N ARG A 137 -2.04 -0.56 -17.02
CA ARG A 137 -1.42 0.52 -17.79
C ARG A 137 -2.03 0.61 -19.19
N PRO A 138 -2.29 1.82 -19.71
CA PRO A 138 -2.72 1.98 -21.09
C PRO A 138 -1.62 1.55 -22.07
N SER A 139 -2.01 1.13 -23.27
CA SER A 139 -1.06 0.90 -24.35
C SER A 139 -0.28 2.17 -24.67
N GLY A 140 1.05 2.07 -24.81
CA GLY A 140 1.93 3.22 -25.04
C GLY A 140 2.11 4.15 -23.83
N TRP A 141 1.86 3.66 -22.61
CA TRP A 141 2.01 4.45 -21.36
C TRP A 141 3.36 5.18 -21.23
N SER A 142 4.44 4.59 -21.73
CA SER A 142 5.77 5.21 -21.71
C SER A 142 5.82 6.49 -22.53
N GLY A 143 5.21 6.48 -23.72
CA GLY A 143 5.08 7.68 -24.56
C GLY A 143 4.13 8.72 -23.94
N ILE A 144 3.11 8.28 -23.20
CA ILE A 144 2.22 9.17 -22.45
C ILE A 144 3.00 9.89 -21.33
N LEU A 145 3.80 9.15 -20.55
CA LEU A 145 4.67 9.75 -19.53
C LEU A 145 5.68 10.71 -20.12
N HIS A 146 6.39 10.31 -21.18
CA HIS A 146 7.41 11.16 -21.81
C HIS A 146 6.82 12.47 -22.34
N ARG A 147 5.59 12.45 -22.85
CA ARG A 147 4.91 13.70 -23.28
C ARG A 147 4.53 14.59 -22.10
N GLN A 148 4.11 14.01 -20.98
CA GLN A 148 3.71 14.77 -19.79
C GLN A 148 4.91 15.32 -19.02
N PHE A 149 6.01 14.57 -18.98
CA PHE A 149 7.23 14.91 -18.25
C PHE A 149 8.42 14.94 -19.22
N PRO A 150 8.44 15.86 -20.22
CA PRO A 150 9.45 15.85 -21.28
C PRO A 150 10.86 16.21 -20.81
N SER A 151 10.98 16.88 -19.67
CA SER A 151 12.22 17.56 -19.26
C SER A 151 12.74 17.13 -17.89
N GLY A 152 12.14 16.13 -17.23
CA GLY A 152 12.56 15.80 -15.87
C GLY A 152 11.92 14.55 -15.28
N PRO A 153 12.43 14.12 -14.10
CA PRO A 153 11.89 12.97 -13.40
C PRO A 153 10.45 13.22 -12.97
N ILE A 154 9.68 12.13 -12.87
CA ILE A 154 8.35 12.15 -12.25
C ILE A 154 8.51 12.66 -10.81
N ARG A 155 7.84 13.76 -10.50
CA ARG A 155 7.81 14.30 -9.15
C ARG A 155 6.78 13.59 -8.30
N VAL A 156 7.11 13.41 -7.03
CA VAL A 156 6.25 12.78 -6.04
C VAL A 156 5.95 13.74 -4.89
N GLU A 157 4.73 13.67 -4.37
CA GLU A 157 4.39 14.18 -3.05
C GLU A 157 4.93 13.23 -1.98
N ALA A 158 5.39 13.79 -0.86
CA ALA A 158 5.77 13.06 0.33
C ALA A 158 4.78 13.34 1.47
N THR A 159 4.32 12.28 2.12
CA THR A 159 3.50 12.34 3.34
C THR A 159 4.27 11.67 4.47
N GLY A 160 4.47 12.40 5.56
CA GLY A 160 5.02 11.85 6.79
C GLY A 160 3.95 11.05 7.52
N LEU A 161 4.29 9.81 7.88
CA LEU A 161 3.48 8.96 8.73
C LEU A 161 4.18 8.88 10.08
N ASN A 162 3.53 9.36 11.14
CA ASN A 162 4.03 9.29 12.51
C ASN A 162 3.31 8.20 13.31
N LEU A 163 4.05 7.26 13.89
CA LEU A 163 3.50 6.19 14.71
C LEU A 163 2.87 6.75 15.99
N VAL A 164 1.54 6.61 16.11
CA VAL A 164 0.75 7.07 17.27
C VAL A 164 0.14 5.94 18.08
N GLY A 165 0.09 4.72 17.54
CA GLY A 165 -0.50 3.57 18.22
C GLY A 165 -0.16 2.24 17.57
N PHE A 166 -0.62 1.16 18.20
CA PHE A 166 -0.49 -0.19 17.65
C PHE A 166 -1.70 -1.03 18.06
N ASN A 167 -2.48 -1.47 17.07
CA ASN A 167 -3.66 -2.30 17.29
C ASN A 167 -3.25 -3.76 17.49
N GLY A 168 -2.92 -4.10 18.74
CA GLY A 168 -2.52 -5.46 19.13
C GLY A 168 -3.55 -6.55 18.77
N PRO A 169 -4.85 -6.39 19.04
CA PRO A 169 -5.88 -7.34 18.62
C PRO A 169 -5.91 -7.58 17.12
N LEU A 170 -5.90 -6.51 16.29
CA LEU A 170 -5.85 -6.64 14.84
C LEU A 170 -4.59 -7.41 14.40
N TYR A 171 -3.41 -6.98 14.87
CA TYR A 171 -2.14 -7.63 14.54
C TYR A 171 -2.15 -9.14 14.84
N ASN A 172 -2.60 -9.51 16.04
CA ASN A 172 -2.64 -10.90 16.47
C ASN A 172 -3.60 -11.73 15.62
N THR A 173 -4.78 -11.21 15.29
CA THR A 173 -5.74 -11.88 14.40
C THR A 173 -5.13 -12.12 13.03
N LEU A 174 -4.53 -11.09 12.41
CA LEU A 174 -3.95 -11.21 11.07
C LEU A 174 -2.76 -12.18 11.04
N ARG A 175 -1.90 -12.12 12.05
CA ARG A 175 -0.73 -13.02 12.17
C ARG A 175 -1.16 -14.48 12.31
N THR A 176 -2.15 -14.76 13.15
CA THR A 176 -2.66 -16.12 13.36
C THR A 176 -3.25 -16.68 12.06
N GLN A 177 -4.11 -15.90 11.39
CA GLN A 177 -4.72 -16.31 10.12
C GLN A 177 -3.66 -16.57 9.03
N PHE A 178 -2.67 -15.71 8.90
CA PHE A 178 -1.59 -15.91 7.93
C PHE A 178 -0.80 -17.20 8.21
N THR A 179 -0.52 -17.47 9.48
CA THR A 179 0.20 -18.68 9.91
C THR A 179 -0.60 -19.95 9.60
N GLU A 180 -1.91 -19.94 9.89
CA GLU A 180 -2.82 -21.05 9.59
C GLU A 180 -2.88 -21.34 8.09
N LEU A 181 -3.06 -20.31 7.26
CA LEU A 181 -3.10 -20.45 5.80
C LEU A 181 -1.77 -20.96 5.23
N LYS A 182 -0.65 -20.45 5.74
CA LYS A 182 0.69 -20.91 5.34
C LYS A 182 0.88 -22.40 5.67
N ASN A 183 0.50 -22.82 6.89
CA ASN A 183 0.61 -24.20 7.33
C ASN A 183 -0.32 -25.13 6.53
N ALA A 184 -1.55 -24.70 6.24
CA ALA A 184 -2.48 -25.44 5.40
C ALA A 184 -1.90 -25.68 3.99
N ARG A 185 -1.37 -24.64 3.35
CA ARG A 185 -0.69 -24.75 2.04
C ARG A 185 0.48 -25.73 2.07
N LEU A 186 1.31 -25.68 3.12
CA LEU A 186 2.45 -26.60 3.28
C LEU A 186 2.00 -28.06 3.41
N ARG A 187 0.88 -28.34 4.10
CA ARG A 187 0.33 -29.69 4.22
C ARG A 187 -0.18 -30.22 2.87
N THR A 188 -0.89 -29.39 2.10
CA THR A 188 -1.40 -29.78 0.78
C THR A 188 -0.27 -30.06 -0.22
N MET A 189 0.85 -29.34 -0.11
CA MET A 189 2.04 -29.57 -0.94
C MET A 189 2.87 -30.76 -0.45
N GLY A 190 2.89 -31.04 0.86
CA GLY A 190 3.60 -32.21 1.41
C GLY A 190 2.98 -33.56 1.03
N SER A 191 1.70 -33.58 0.62
CA SER A 191 1.02 -34.80 0.17
C SER A 191 1.07 -35.02 -1.35
N GLY A 192 1.65 -34.10 -2.12
CA GLY A 192 1.81 -34.21 -3.58
C GLY A 192 3.27 -34.02 -3.97
N SER A 193 3.88 -35.05 -4.56
CA SER A 193 5.25 -35.11 -5.08
C SER A 193 5.86 -33.76 -5.52
N MET A 194 7.08 -33.49 -5.06
CA MET A 194 7.90 -32.33 -5.36
C MET A 194 7.99 -32.01 -6.86
N GLU A 195 7.44 -30.88 -7.29
CA GLU A 195 8.02 -30.08 -8.37
C GLU A 195 8.31 -28.66 -7.84
N THR A 196 9.56 -28.46 -7.41
CA THR A 196 10.10 -27.32 -6.68
C THR A 196 10.36 -26.07 -7.52
N HIS A 197 9.62 -25.81 -8.61
CA HIS A 197 9.97 -24.73 -9.56
C HIS A 197 8.86 -23.73 -9.94
N ARG A 198 7.75 -23.63 -9.18
CA ARG A 198 6.64 -22.72 -9.55
C ARG A 198 6.04 -21.84 -8.45
N PHE A 199 6.81 -21.47 -7.43
CA PHE A 199 6.32 -20.59 -6.37
C PHE A 199 6.06 -19.13 -6.75
N SER A 200 6.43 -18.68 -7.96
CA SER A 200 6.18 -17.31 -8.45
C SER A 200 4.99 -17.19 -9.42
N LYS A 201 4.60 -18.27 -10.12
CA LYS A 201 3.68 -18.15 -11.28
C LYS A 201 2.20 -18.41 -10.98
N PHE A 202 1.87 -19.12 -9.90
CA PHE A 202 0.48 -19.54 -9.64
C PHE A 202 -0.40 -18.47 -8.98
N ALA A 203 0.16 -17.43 -8.35
CA ALA A 203 -0.63 -16.32 -7.82
C ALA A 203 -1.32 -15.48 -8.92
N ARG A 204 -0.87 -15.56 -10.18
CA ARG A 204 -1.49 -14.86 -11.31
C ARG A 204 -2.77 -15.49 -11.85
N LEU A 205 -3.06 -16.77 -11.56
CA LEU A 205 -4.11 -17.50 -12.27
C LEU A 205 -5.48 -17.49 -11.56
N ILE A 206 -5.58 -17.05 -10.30
CA ILE A 206 -6.86 -17.07 -9.54
C ILE A 206 -7.55 -15.68 -9.51
N ILE A 207 -6.88 -14.61 -9.97
CA ILE A 207 -7.44 -13.24 -9.93
C ILE A 207 -8.35 -12.93 -11.13
N LEU A 208 -8.44 -13.81 -12.13
CA LEU A 208 -9.21 -13.52 -13.35
C LEU A 208 -10.70 -13.91 -13.33
N ASP A 209 -11.23 -14.53 -12.26
CA ASP A 209 -12.56 -15.15 -12.33
C ASP A 209 -13.62 -14.62 -11.34
N ARG A 210 -13.36 -13.55 -10.56
CA ARG A 210 -14.41 -12.97 -9.70
C ARG A 210 -14.36 -11.45 -9.60
N GLY A 211 -15.22 -10.81 -10.41
CA GLY A 211 -16.03 -9.66 -9.98
C GLY A 211 -15.42 -8.27 -10.15
N LEU A 212 -15.44 -7.75 -11.38
CA LEU A 212 -15.60 -6.31 -11.59
C LEU A 212 -17.01 -5.93 -11.15
N GLY A 213 -17.14 -5.49 -9.90
CA GLY A 213 -18.35 -4.82 -9.40
C GLY A 213 -18.55 -3.51 -10.17
N ALA A 214 -19.75 -3.35 -10.69
CA ALA A 214 -20.18 -2.20 -11.47
C ALA A 214 -19.97 -0.88 -10.71
N ILE A 215 -19.48 0.12 -11.44
CA ILE A 215 -19.48 1.53 -11.04
C ILE A 215 -20.94 2.02 -11.09
N PRO A 216 -21.47 2.72 -10.07
CA PRO A 216 -22.82 3.29 -10.15
C PRO A 216 -22.83 4.37 -11.23
N GLN A 217 -23.79 4.30 -12.17
CA GLN A 217 -24.10 5.42 -13.06
C GLN A 217 -24.73 6.55 -12.22
N ASP A 218 -24.06 7.71 -12.22
CA ASP A 218 -24.60 8.97 -11.73
C ASP A 218 -25.65 9.46 -12.74
N ASN A 219 -26.94 9.24 -12.43
CA ASN A 219 -28.04 9.82 -13.17
C ASN A 219 -28.11 11.31 -12.86
N ARG A 220 -27.62 12.14 -13.79
CA ARG A 220 -27.97 13.56 -13.87
C ARG A 220 -28.75 13.78 -15.15
N ASP A 221 -30.07 13.72 -15.03
CA ASP A 221 -30.96 14.32 -16.01
C ASP A 221 -31.15 15.81 -15.62
N ALA A 222 -30.73 16.67 -16.54
CA ALA A 222 -31.21 18.02 -16.77
C ALA A 222 -31.61 18.10 -18.23
#